data_AF-N6W0Z5-F1
#
_entry.id   AF-N6W0Z5-F1
#
_cell.length_a   1.000
_cell.length_b   1.000
_cell.length_c   1.000
_cell.angle_alpha   90.00
_cell.angle_beta   90.00
_cell.angle_gamma   90.00
#
_symmetry.space_group_name_H-M   'P 1'
#
loop_
_entity.id
_entity.type
_entity.pdbx_description
1 polymer ?
#
loop_
_entity_poly.entity_id
_entity_poly.type
_entity_poly.pdbx_seq_one_letter_code
_entity_poly.pdbx_strand_id
1 'polypeptide(L)'
;MIEQHLRDSIHIPRGFDLVSIEADIDPEHITSCETERFELRDPEGYRVRSYSAWMMDDSFFGYFEYDADGVLLDRKTMGFYAATS
;
A
#
# COMPACT_ATOMS: atom_id res chain seq x y z
N MET A 1 -4.56 2.10 -9.50
CA MET A 1 -5.39 0.91 -9.17
C MET A 1 -5.02 0.35 -7.81
N ILE A 2 -3.72 0.28 -7.47
CA ILE A 2 -3.23 -0.11 -6.14
C ILE A 2 -3.85 0.74 -5.01
N GLU A 3 -3.91 2.07 -5.19
CA GLU A 3 -4.47 2.98 -4.19
C GLU A 3 -5.92 2.64 -3.80
N GLN A 4 -6.78 2.33 -4.78
CA GLN A 4 -8.19 2.01 -4.51
C GLN A 4 -8.30 0.73 -3.67
N HIS A 5 -7.56 -0.32 -4.03
CA HIS A 5 -7.54 -1.56 -3.27
C HIS A 5 -6.99 -1.38 -1.86
N LEU A 6 -5.97 -0.53 -1.69
CA LEU A 6 -5.44 -0.19 -0.38
C LEU A 6 -6.49 0.55 0.45
N ARG A 7 -7.16 1.57 -0.10
CA ARG A 7 -8.25 2.32 0.57
C ARG A 7 -9.37 1.40 1.04
N ASP A 8 -9.72 0.38 0.25
CA ASP A 8 -10.75 -0.60 0.63
C ASP A 8 -10.28 -1.57 1.73
N SER A 9 -8.96 -1.71 1.91
CA SER A 9 -8.35 -2.67 2.85
C SER A 9 -7.94 -2.07 4.20
N ILE A 10 -7.86 -0.75 4.31
CA ILE A 10 -7.43 -0.03 5.52
C ILE A 10 -8.55 0.86 6.07
N HIS A 11 -8.49 1.15 7.37
CA HIS A 11 -9.35 2.17 7.95
C HIS A 11 -8.73 3.55 7.76
N ILE A 12 -9.43 4.45 7.07
CA ILE A 12 -9.05 5.86 6.92
C ILE A 12 -9.97 6.69 7.81
N PRO A 13 -9.49 7.27 8.91
CA PRO A 13 -10.31 8.12 9.77
C PRO A 13 -10.79 9.37 9.02
N ARG A 14 -11.93 9.92 9.45
CA ARG A 14 -12.51 11.11 8.81
C ARG A 14 -11.54 12.30 8.91
N GLY A 15 -11.30 12.96 7.78
CA GLY A 15 -10.40 14.11 7.68
C GLY A 15 -8.92 13.74 7.49
N PHE A 16 -8.60 12.45 7.44
CA PHE A 16 -7.28 11.98 7.08
C PHE A 16 -7.22 11.73 5.57
N ASP A 17 -6.05 11.97 5.00
CA ASP A 17 -5.82 11.83 3.57
C ASP A 17 -4.77 10.75 3.31
N LEU A 18 -5.09 9.85 2.38
CA LEU A 18 -4.13 8.90 1.84
C LEU A 18 -3.53 9.48 0.57
N VAL A 19 -2.21 9.65 0.54
CA VAL A 19 -1.50 10.25 -0.60
C VAL A 19 -0.46 9.26 -1.13
N SER A 20 -0.40 9.11 -2.46
CA SER A 20 0.68 8.37 -3.12
C SER A 20 1.97 9.19 -3.05
N ILE A 21 3.08 8.53 -2.75
CA ILE A 21 4.41 9.11 -2.77
C ILE A 21 5.21 8.42 -3.87
N GLU A 22 5.94 9.21 -4.67
CA GLU A 22 6.79 8.67 -5.72
C GLU A 22 7.74 7.63 -5.12
N ALA A 23 7.58 6.38 -5.57
CA ALA A 23 8.62 5.39 -5.40
C ALA A 23 9.71 5.71 -6.43
N ASP A 24 10.98 5.58 -6.05
CA ASP A 24 12.07 5.41 -7.01
C ASP A 24 11.81 4.09 -7.76
N ILE A 25 10.99 4.15 -8.81
CA ILE A 25 10.78 3.03 -9.70
C ILE A 25 12.02 3.00 -10.59
N ASP A 26 12.90 2.03 -10.34
CA ASP A 26 13.99 1.72 -11.25
C ASP A 26 13.40 1.24 -12.59
N PRO A 27 13.52 2.03 -13.68
CA PRO A 27 12.88 1.72 -14.95
C PRO A 27 13.45 0.46 -15.63
N GLU A 28 14.58 -0.08 -15.16
CA GLU A 28 15.18 -1.30 -15.72
C GLU A 28 14.59 -2.60 -15.14
N HIS A 29 13.77 -2.52 -14.08
CA HIS A 29 13.17 -3.68 -13.41
C HIS A 29 11.66 -3.78 -13.66
N ILE A 30 11.27 -4.16 -14.89
CA ILE A 30 9.90 -4.64 -15.17
C ILE A 30 9.77 -6.02 -14.53
N THR A 31 9.36 -6.05 -13.26
CA THR A 31 8.96 -7.27 -12.57
C THR A 31 7.44 -7.45 -12.73
N SER A 32 6.94 -8.69 -12.64
CA SER A 32 5.50 -9.02 -12.65
C SER A 32 4.72 -8.46 -11.45
N CYS A 33 5.39 -7.65 -10.61
CA CYS A 33 4.85 -7.07 -9.40
C CYS A 33 4.99 -5.55 -9.47
N GLU A 34 3.86 -4.85 -9.45
CA GLU A 34 3.82 -3.40 -9.31
C GLU A 34 3.78 -3.03 -7.83
N THR A 35 4.51 -1.98 -7.44
CA THR A 35 4.48 -1.48 -6.07
C THR A 35 4.29 0.02 -6.03
N GLU A 36 3.48 0.48 -5.09
CA GLU A 36 3.27 1.90 -4.80
C GLU A 36 3.42 2.13 -3.29
N ARG A 37 3.93 3.32 -2.94
CA ARG A 37 4.03 3.76 -1.56
C ARG A 37 3.01 4.85 -1.27
N PHE A 38 2.44 4.81 -0.08
CA PHE A 38 1.42 5.75 0.36
C PHE A 38 1.72 6.26 1.76
N GLU A 39 1.31 7.50 2.04
CA GLU A 39 1.29 8.07 3.38
C GLU A 39 -0.14 8.36 3.79
N LEU A 40 -0.50 8.01 5.03
CA LEU A 40 -1.71 8.51 5.66
C LEU A 40 -1.33 9.73 6.48
N ARG A 41 -1.96 10.86 6.16
CA ARG A 41 -1.75 12.15 6.81
C ARG A 41 -2.98 12.52 7.63
N ASP A 42 -2.75 13.12 8.79
CA ASP A 42 -3.81 13.69 9.61
C ASP A 42 -4.33 15.02 9.02
N PRO A 43 -5.39 15.62 9.59
CA PRO A 43 -5.94 16.89 9.10
C PRO A 43 -4.97 18.08 9.14
N GLU A 44 -3.89 17.98 9.92
CA GLU A 44 -2.84 19.01 10.00
C GLU A 44 -1.73 18.78 8.95
N GLY A 45 -1.79 17.66 8.23
CA GLY A 45 -0.85 17.29 7.17
C GLY A 45 0.34 16.46 7.67
N TYR A 46 0.36 16.04 8.94
CA TYR A 46 1.43 15.21 9.48
C TYR A 46 1.22 13.75 9.12
N ARG A 47 2.31 13.07 8.72
CA ARG A 47 2.30 11.64 8.47
C ARG A 47 2.10 10.87 9.77
N VAL A 48 1.05 10.04 9.81
CA VAL A 48 0.76 9.14 10.94
C VAL A 48 1.08 7.68 10.65
N ARG A 49 0.99 7.28 9.37
CA ARG A 49 1.31 5.94 8.87
C ARG A 49 1.87 6.04 7.46
N SER A 50 2.61 5.01 7.06
CA SER A 50 2.92 4.78 5.66
C SER A 50 2.62 3.33 5.26
N TYR A 51 2.41 3.13 3.96
CA TYR A 51 2.08 1.84 3.38
C TYR A 51 2.96 1.58 2.17
N SER A 52 3.42 0.35 2.03
CA SER A 52 3.91 -0.18 0.76
C SER A 52 2.91 -1.22 0.30
N ALA A 53 2.34 -1.05 -0.89
CA ALA A 53 1.31 -1.93 -1.42
C ALA A 53 1.75 -2.53 -2.75
N TRP A 54 1.28 -3.73 -3.04
CA TRP A 54 1.70 -4.50 -4.21
C TRP A 54 0.50 -5.04 -4.99
N MET A 55 0.63 -5.01 -6.30
CA MET A 55 -0.17 -5.79 -7.24
C MET A 55 0.70 -6.82 -7.94
N MET A 56 0.11 -7.95 -8.30
CA MET A 56 0.71 -9.01 -9.10
C MET A 56 -0.30 -9.43 -10.16
N ASP A 57 0.08 -9.38 -11.44
CA ASP A 57 -0.78 -9.78 -12.57
C ASP A 57 -2.23 -9.26 -12.43
N ASP A 58 -2.39 -7.93 -12.28
CA ASP A 58 -3.67 -7.20 -12.07
C ASP A 58 -4.43 -7.52 -10.76
N SER A 59 -3.89 -8.34 -9.87
CA SER A 59 -4.49 -8.68 -8.58
C SER A 59 -3.79 -8.00 -7.42
N PHE A 60 -4.56 -7.40 -6.50
CA PHE A 60 -4.01 -6.83 -5.26
C PHE A 60 -3.42 -7.93 -4.37
N PHE A 61 -2.10 -7.93 -4.21
CA PHE A 61 -1.39 -8.93 -3.42
C PHE A 61 -1.45 -8.62 -1.93
N GLY A 62 -1.33 -7.35 -1.56
CA GLY A 62 -1.31 -6.95 -0.17
C GLY A 62 -0.53 -5.68 0.09
N TYR A 63 -0.29 -5.41 1.37
CA TYR A 63 0.42 -4.23 1.83
C TYR A 63 1.11 -4.43 3.17
N PHE A 64 2.13 -3.63 3.42
CA PHE A 64 2.78 -3.45 4.71
C PHE A 64 2.38 -2.09 5.28
N GLU A 65 2.10 -2.05 6.58
CA GLU A 65 1.81 -0.82 7.33
C GLU A 65 3.00 -0.49 8.23
N TYR A 66 3.39 0.78 8.22
CA TYR A 66 4.48 1.32 9.04
C TYR A 66 3.98 2.50 9.86
N ASP A 67 4.60 2.74 11.01
CA ASP A 67 4.37 3.95 11.79
C ASP A 67 5.00 5.21 11.15
N ALA A 68 4.92 6.33 11.85
CA ALA A 68 5.48 7.60 11.39
C ALA A 68 7.02 7.60 11.34
N ASP A 69 7.69 6.73 12.12
CA ASP A 69 9.15 6.58 12.16
C ASP A 69 9.66 5.53 11.16
N GLY A 70 8.75 4.85 10.45
CA GLY A 70 9.07 3.82 9.46
C GLY A 70 9.24 2.43 10.05
N VAL A 71 8.82 2.21 11.30
CA VAL A 71 8.81 0.88 11.92
C VAL A 71 7.63 0.09 11.37
N LEU A 72 7.89 -1.13 10.89
CA LEU A 72 6.86 -2.04 10.41
C LEU A 72 5.91 -2.41 11.56
N LEU A 73 4.62 -2.09 11.40
CA LEU A 73 3.56 -2.40 12.35
C LEU A 73 2.79 -3.66 11.97
N ASP A 74 2.41 -3.78 10.70
CA ASP A 74 1.59 -4.89 10.22
C ASP A 74 1.95 -5.30 8.79
N ARG A 75 1.60 -6.53 8.44
CA ARG A 75 1.67 -7.07 7.09
C ARG A 75 0.35 -7.76 6.76
N LYS A 76 -0.26 -7.39 5.64
CA LYS A 76 -1.44 -8.09 5.13
C LYS A 76 -1.20 -8.55 3.71
N THR A 77 -1.31 -9.86 3.52
CA THR A 77 -1.31 -10.51 2.21
C THR A 77 -2.71 -11.04 1.94
N MET A 78 -3.28 -10.67 0.81
CA MET A 78 -4.52 -11.28 0.33
C MET A 78 -4.15 -12.66 -0.20
N GLY A 79 -4.75 -13.71 0.37
CA GLY A 79 -4.50 -15.07 -0.09
C GLY A 79 -4.92 -15.19 -1.55
N PHE A 80 -3.98 -15.51 -2.43
CA PHE A 80 -4.33 -16.01 -3.75
C PHE A 80 -5.22 -17.22 -3.53
N TYR A 81 -6.45 -17.19 -4.05
CA TYR A 81 -7.26 -18.41 -4.11
C TYR A 81 -6.41 -19.45 -4.83
N ALA A 82 -5.94 -20.47 -4.09
CA ALA A 82 -5.40 -21.66 -4.70
C ALA A 82 -6.54 -22.22 -5.57
N ALA A 83 -6.40 -22.08 -6.89
CA ALA A 83 -7.28 -22.75 -7.82
C ALA A 83 -7.19 -24.24 -7.48
N THR A 84 -8.25 -24.76 -6.87
CA THR A 84 -8.46 -26.19 -6.78
C THR A 84 -8.76 -26.64 -8.21
N SER A 85 -7.78 -27.23 -8.87
CA SER A 85 -7.97 -28.04 -10.07
C SER A 85 -7.37 -29.41 -9.84
#